data_AF-A0A212EGY9-F1
#
_entry.id   AF-A0A212EGY9-F1
#
_cell.length_a   1.000
_cell.length_b   1.000
_cell.length_c   1.000
_cell.angle_alpha   90.00
_cell.angle_beta   90.00
_cell.angle_gamma   90.00
#
_symmetry.space_group_name_H-M   'P 1'
#
loop_
_entity.id
_entity.type
_entity.pdbx_description
1 polymer ?
#
loop_
_entity_poly.entity_id
_entity_poly.type
_entity_poly.pdbx_seq_one_letter_code
_entity_poly.pdbx_strand_id
1 'polypeptide(L)'
;MESLEFGLSVMSIMTTLTDLPTRQILVLWILKLLLTEMRLQQMVAIMREFLFHTDHYDLSSETWYYYYAIVILLDTGYSVEPYRTCEKFYIKKGETILRTKTPEAPWNFFVCMWLVTIRTGAWERCVVWEERIKKLQTAKIEKHEYKIMILVRLAEGFLIMLVREIDNRNIKKIQRLHSTLKYLFKDMNKCCKHVPIFKPRVLLLSAYYYFIKGDKIRAYNSLNKASEWSKIYSHGTLLIWIEHTRDHWRGTLNPKLEHYWAEHIEADNVLDYRDFDLEKGKQIVPYTLPLPNDLLQKF
;
A
#
# COMPACT_ATOMS: atom_id res chain seq x y z
N MET A 1 -17.29 12.09 -16.13
CA MET A 1 -17.34 13.55 -15.93
C MET A 1 -18.11 13.87 -14.65
N GLU A 2 -19.34 13.35 -14.50
CA GLU A 2 -20.20 13.54 -13.31
C GLU A 2 -19.57 13.16 -11.96
N SER A 3 -18.78 12.08 -11.86
CA SER A 3 -18.14 11.68 -10.59
C SER A 3 -16.99 12.60 -10.16
N LEU A 4 -16.28 13.19 -11.13
CA LEU A 4 -15.23 14.18 -10.88
C LEU A 4 -15.87 15.49 -10.45
N GLU A 5 -16.90 15.95 -11.17
CA GLU A 5 -17.67 17.15 -10.81
C GLU A 5 -18.30 17.04 -9.43
N PHE A 6 -18.81 15.86 -9.05
CA PHE A 6 -19.29 15.59 -7.70
C PHE A 6 -18.16 15.66 -6.67
N GLY A 7 -17.01 15.02 -6.92
CA GLY A 7 -15.84 15.08 -6.03
C GLY A 7 -15.31 16.50 -5.84
N LEU A 8 -15.24 17.29 -6.91
CA LEU A 8 -14.82 18.69 -6.90
C LEU A 8 -15.84 19.59 -6.18
N SER A 9 -17.13 19.36 -6.42
CA SER A 9 -18.22 20.08 -5.73
C SER A 9 -18.20 19.79 -4.24
N VAL A 10 -18.01 18.52 -3.85
CA VAL A 10 -17.88 18.11 -2.45
C VAL A 10 -16.64 18.74 -1.82
N MET A 11 -15.48 18.77 -2.50
CA MET A 11 -14.26 19.43 -2.00
C MET A 11 -14.45 20.93 -1.78
N SER A 12 -15.10 21.63 -2.71
CA SER A 12 -15.40 23.06 -2.59
C SER A 12 -16.38 23.38 -1.44
N ILE A 13 -17.38 22.53 -1.22
CA ILE A 13 -18.32 22.65 -0.09
C ILE A 13 -17.62 22.31 1.24
N MET A 14 -16.69 21.35 1.23
CA MET A 14 -15.94 20.93 2.40
C MET A 14 -14.96 22.00 2.88
N THR A 15 -14.34 22.75 1.97
CA THR A 15 -13.37 23.80 2.32
C THR A 15 -13.97 24.90 3.19
N THR A 16 -15.27 25.17 3.08
CA THR A 16 -15.96 26.24 3.81
C THR A 16 -16.61 25.79 5.12
N LEU A 17 -16.83 24.47 5.33
CA LEU A 17 -17.71 23.98 6.40
C LEU A 17 -17.09 22.99 7.39
N THR A 18 -15.85 22.51 7.18
CA THR A 18 -15.30 21.40 7.98
C THR A 18 -13.86 21.65 8.48
N ASP A 19 -13.54 21.13 9.68
CA ASP A 19 -12.21 21.20 10.27
C ASP A 19 -11.17 20.37 9.47
N LEU A 20 -9.88 20.69 9.62
CA LEU A 20 -8.79 20.03 8.87
C LEU A 20 -8.77 18.49 9.02
N PRO A 21 -8.86 17.91 10.24
CA PRO A 21 -8.97 16.46 10.42
C PRO A 21 -10.15 15.81 9.68
N THR A 22 -11.32 16.44 9.68
CA THR A 22 -12.50 15.94 8.95
C THR A 22 -12.29 15.99 7.45
N ARG A 23 -11.77 17.11 6.92
CA ARG A 23 -11.42 17.25 5.49
C ARG A 23 -10.44 16.18 5.04
N GLN A 24 -9.40 15.94 5.83
CA GLN A 24 -8.42 14.91 5.54
C GLN A 24 -9.07 13.55 5.42
N ILE A 25 -9.83 13.09 6.41
CA ILE A 25 -10.49 11.77 6.37
C ILE A 25 -11.35 11.59 5.13
N LEU A 26 -12.16 12.60 4.79
CA LEU A 26 -13.01 12.55 3.60
C LEU A 26 -12.19 12.43 2.31
N VAL A 27 -11.11 13.21 2.19
CA VAL A 27 -10.16 13.08 1.08
C VAL A 27 -9.57 11.66 1.05
N LEU A 28 -9.19 11.07 2.19
CA LEU A 28 -8.67 9.70 2.20
C LEU A 28 -9.67 8.71 1.63
N TRP A 29 -10.95 8.84 1.99
CA TRP A 29 -12.02 7.96 1.52
C TRP A 29 -12.23 8.10 0.02
N ILE A 30 -12.30 9.33 -0.49
CA ILE A 30 -12.43 9.61 -1.92
C ILE A 30 -11.25 9.01 -2.69
N LEU A 31 -10.02 9.27 -2.24
CA LEU A 31 -8.81 8.74 -2.88
C LEU A 31 -8.78 7.21 -2.84
N LYS A 32 -9.23 6.60 -1.73
CA LYS A 32 -9.32 5.14 -1.62
C LYS A 32 -10.34 4.56 -2.61
N LEU A 33 -11.51 5.18 -2.75
CA LEU A 33 -12.55 4.76 -3.69
C LEU A 33 -12.08 4.89 -5.15
N LEU A 34 -11.46 6.02 -5.50
CA LEU A 34 -10.88 6.21 -6.82
C LEU A 34 -9.80 5.17 -7.12
N LEU A 35 -8.97 4.82 -6.15
CA LEU A 35 -8.00 3.74 -6.31
C LEU A 35 -8.66 2.36 -6.45
N THR A 36 -9.79 2.10 -5.78
CA THR A 36 -10.53 0.84 -5.96
C THR A 36 -11.13 0.71 -7.36
N GLU A 37 -11.56 1.82 -7.94
CA GLU A 37 -12.07 1.93 -9.32
C GLU A 37 -10.95 2.14 -10.36
N MET A 38 -9.69 2.14 -9.93
CA MET A 38 -8.51 2.39 -10.79
C MET A 38 -8.57 3.74 -11.54
N ARG A 39 -9.24 4.75 -10.99
CA ARG A 39 -9.34 6.10 -11.56
C ARG A 39 -8.13 6.97 -11.22
N LEU A 40 -6.95 6.55 -11.65
CA LEU A 40 -5.66 7.16 -11.24
C LEU A 40 -5.56 8.64 -11.59
N GLN A 41 -5.97 9.04 -12.79
CA GLN A 41 -5.90 10.45 -13.21
C GLN A 41 -6.76 11.36 -12.31
N GLN A 42 -7.97 10.90 -11.95
CA GLN A 42 -8.88 11.64 -11.07
C GLN A 42 -8.33 11.68 -9.63
N MET A 43 -7.76 10.56 -9.17
CA MET A 43 -7.09 10.49 -7.86
C MET A 43 -5.95 11.51 -7.77
N VAL A 44 -5.10 11.60 -8.80
CA VAL A 44 -3.99 12.56 -8.84
C VAL A 44 -4.47 14.01 -8.92
N ALA A 45 -5.56 14.28 -9.65
CA ALA A 45 -6.16 15.61 -9.70
C ALA A 45 -6.60 16.08 -8.30
N ILE A 46 -7.35 15.25 -7.57
CA ILE A 46 -7.80 15.54 -6.21
C ILE A 46 -6.62 15.67 -5.23
N MET A 47 -5.59 14.83 -5.36
CA MET A 47 -4.36 14.94 -4.55
C MET A 47 -3.68 16.31 -4.73
N ARG A 48 -3.57 16.78 -5.98
CA ARG A 48 -2.95 18.09 -6.28
C ARG A 48 -3.81 19.23 -5.77
N GLU A 49 -5.12 19.15 -5.94
CA GLU A 49 -6.03 20.16 -5.38
C GLU A 49 -5.93 20.23 -3.87
N PHE A 50 -5.94 19.09 -3.18
CA PHE A 50 -5.79 19.05 -1.72
C PHE A 50 -4.45 19.67 -1.26
N LEU A 51 -3.38 19.49 -2.03
CA LEU A 51 -2.08 20.11 -1.79
C LEU A 51 -2.14 21.65 -1.90
N PHE A 52 -2.86 22.20 -2.89
CA PHE A 52 -2.91 23.64 -3.15
C PHE A 52 -3.96 24.40 -2.34
N HIS A 53 -5.04 23.75 -1.87
CA HIS A 53 -6.13 24.41 -1.15
C HIS A 53 -5.87 24.62 0.35
N THR A 54 -4.83 24.03 0.94
CA THR A 54 -4.47 24.33 2.32
C THR A 54 -3.63 25.60 2.38
N ASP A 55 -4.14 26.64 3.08
CA ASP A 55 -3.47 27.92 3.32
C ASP A 55 -1.97 27.72 3.57
N HIS A 56 -1.14 28.28 2.69
CA HIS A 56 0.32 28.34 2.77
C HIS A 56 1.02 27.02 3.21
N TYR A 57 1.36 26.15 2.26
CA TYR A 57 2.37 25.09 2.44
C TYR A 57 2.26 24.31 3.78
N ASP A 58 1.07 23.81 4.12
CA ASP A 58 0.95 22.90 5.26
C ASP A 58 1.75 21.63 4.97
N LEU A 59 2.78 21.42 5.78
CA LEU A 59 3.64 20.24 5.72
C LEU A 59 2.85 18.93 5.87
N SER A 60 1.68 18.98 6.51
CA SER A 60 0.74 17.87 6.62
C SER A 60 0.17 17.46 5.25
N SER A 61 -0.32 18.42 4.46
CA SER A 61 -0.88 18.20 3.13
C SER A 61 0.18 17.70 2.15
N GLU A 62 1.37 18.29 2.21
CA GLU A 62 2.51 17.84 1.41
C GLU A 62 2.93 16.41 1.76
N THR A 63 2.93 16.06 3.05
CA THR A 63 3.21 14.67 3.48
C THR A 63 2.15 13.69 2.96
N TRP A 64 0.86 14.08 3.01
CA TRP A 64 -0.22 13.27 2.42
C TRP A 64 -0.06 13.10 0.91
N TYR A 65 0.34 14.14 0.19
CA TYR A 65 0.61 14.08 -1.24
C TYR A 65 1.68 13.02 -1.57
N TYR A 66 2.84 13.09 -0.93
CA TYR A 66 3.92 12.12 -1.18
C TYR A 66 3.57 10.71 -0.69
N TYR A 67 2.82 10.59 0.42
CA TYR A 67 2.26 9.31 0.84
C TYR A 67 1.40 8.68 -0.27
N TYR A 68 0.45 9.43 -0.82
CA TYR A 68 -0.45 8.91 -1.84
C TYR A 68 0.24 8.61 -3.17
N ALA A 69 1.26 9.39 -3.53
CA ALA A 69 2.11 9.08 -4.68
C ALA A 69 2.75 7.68 -4.55
N ILE A 70 3.28 7.35 -3.36
CA ILE A 70 3.84 6.02 -3.11
C ILE A 70 2.74 4.95 -2.99
N VAL A 71 1.55 5.27 -2.47
CA VAL A 71 0.43 4.31 -2.46
C VAL A 71 0.04 3.88 -3.87
N ILE A 72 -0.04 4.83 -4.81
CA ILE A 72 -0.34 4.52 -6.22
C ILE A 72 0.74 3.60 -6.79
N LEU A 73 2.02 3.91 -6.57
CA LEU A 73 3.13 3.06 -6.99
C LEU A 73 3.03 1.64 -6.40
N LEU A 74 2.79 1.54 -5.09
CA LEU A 74 2.72 0.26 -4.41
C LEU A 74 1.49 -0.58 -4.81
N ASP A 75 0.35 0.05 -5.11
CA ASP A 75 -0.88 -0.69 -5.42
C ASP A 75 -1.06 -0.93 -6.92
N THR A 76 -0.40 -0.16 -7.78
CA THR A 76 -0.62 -0.23 -9.23
C THR A 76 0.62 -0.40 -10.09
N GLY A 77 1.82 -0.15 -9.55
CA GLY A 77 3.05 -0.08 -10.33
C GLY A 77 3.26 1.24 -11.07
N TYR A 78 2.25 2.10 -11.15
CA TYR A 78 2.37 3.41 -11.80
C TYR A 78 2.91 4.46 -10.84
N SER A 79 3.79 5.32 -11.33
CA SER A 79 4.44 6.38 -10.58
C SER A 79 3.76 7.71 -10.85
N VAL A 80 3.39 8.40 -9.76
CA VAL A 80 3.03 9.83 -9.77
C VAL A 80 4.26 10.67 -9.51
N GLU A 81 5.02 10.27 -8.49
CA GLU A 81 6.33 10.77 -8.16
C GLU A 81 7.29 9.57 -8.06
N PRO A 82 8.49 9.63 -8.67
CA PRO A 82 9.49 8.58 -8.52
C PRO A 82 9.89 8.41 -7.06
N TYR A 83 10.30 7.19 -6.66
CA TYR A 83 10.75 6.90 -5.30
C TYR A 83 11.81 7.90 -4.80
N ARG A 84 12.77 8.24 -5.68
CA ARG A 84 13.85 9.18 -5.37
C ARG A 84 13.36 10.60 -5.08
N THR A 85 12.25 11.03 -5.66
CA THR A 85 11.64 12.33 -5.35
C THR A 85 11.05 12.31 -3.95
N CYS A 86 10.33 11.26 -3.59
CA CYS A 86 9.79 11.06 -2.24
C CYS A 86 10.91 10.94 -1.19
N GLU A 87 12.02 10.28 -1.52
CA GLU A 87 13.19 10.20 -0.66
C GLU A 87 13.83 11.59 -0.44
N LYS A 88 13.97 12.40 -1.49
CA LYS A 88 14.47 13.79 -1.38
C LYS A 88 13.56 14.66 -0.50
N PHE A 89 12.24 14.49 -0.61
CA PHE A 89 11.29 15.14 0.29
C PHE A 89 11.57 14.78 1.76
N TYR A 90 11.78 13.50 2.05
CA TYR A 90 12.14 13.05 3.40
C TYR A 90 13.47 13.64 3.87
N ILE A 91 14.52 13.62 3.06
CA ILE A 91 15.83 14.17 3.44
C ILE A 91 15.71 15.66 3.80
N LYS A 92 14.88 16.41 3.07
CA LYS A 92 14.69 17.84 3.30
C LYS A 92 13.82 18.17 4.53
N LYS A 93 12.81 17.35 4.82
CA LYS A 93 11.72 17.72 5.77
C LYS A 93 11.42 16.66 6.84
N GLY A 94 12.13 15.53 6.86
CA GLY A 94 11.77 14.30 7.58
C GLY A 94 11.65 14.40 9.10
N GLU A 95 12.44 15.25 9.75
CA GLU A 95 12.30 15.50 11.20
C GLU A 95 11.14 16.48 11.49
N THR A 96 10.89 17.42 10.58
CA THR A 96 9.85 18.44 10.73
C THR A 96 8.46 17.87 10.54
N ILE A 97 8.29 16.91 9.62
CA ILE A 97 6.99 16.28 9.33
C ILE A 97 6.39 15.57 10.56
N LEU A 98 7.24 15.07 11.47
CA LEU A 98 6.82 14.43 12.73
C LEU A 98 6.18 15.40 13.73
N ARG A 99 6.36 16.71 13.56
CA ARG A 99 5.82 17.76 14.44
C ARG A 99 4.55 18.40 13.87
N THR A 100 4.01 17.82 12.80
CA THR A 100 2.79 18.34 12.14
C THR A 100 1.54 18.07 12.97
N LYS A 101 0.46 18.77 12.63
CA LYS A 101 -0.85 18.63 13.31
C LYS A 101 -1.44 17.22 13.15
N THR A 102 -0.98 16.46 12.16
CA THR A 102 -1.53 15.14 11.80
C THR A 102 -0.38 14.13 11.72
N PRO A 103 0.07 13.61 12.88
CA PRO A 103 1.23 12.73 12.97
C PRO A 103 1.04 11.39 12.25
N GLU A 104 -0.18 11.04 11.84
CA GLU A 104 -0.48 9.82 11.10
C GLU A 104 0.03 9.84 9.65
N ALA A 105 0.14 11.02 9.03
CA ALA A 105 0.62 11.14 7.65
C ALA A 105 2.11 10.72 7.51
N PRO A 106 3.03 11.24 8.35
CA PRO A 106 4.42 10.78 8.36
C PRO A 106 4.58 9.28 8.59
N TRP A 107 3.81 8.71 9.52
CA TRP A 107 3.87 7.28 9.82
C TRP A 107 3.44 6.40 8.65
N ASN A 108 2.35 6.79 8.00
CA ASN A 108 1.88 6.16 6.77
C ASN A 108 2.92 6.28 5.64
N PHE A 109 3.53 7.45 5.49
CA PHE A 109 4.59 7.70 4.51
C PHE A 109 5.83 6.82 4.75
N PHE A 110 6.36 6.77 5.99
CA PHE A 110 7.55 5.98 6.32
C PHE A 110 7.37 4.49 6.04
N VAL A 111 6.21 3.94 6.38
CA VAL A 111 5.92 2.52 6.14
C VAL A 111 5.83 2.21 4.65
N CYS A 112 5.30 3.14 3.86
CA CYS A 112 5.25 2.97 2.40
C CYS A 112 6.65 3.07 1.77
N MET A 113 7.47 4.02 2.21
CA MET A 113 8.87 4.13 1.77
C MET A 113 9.68 2.88 2.13
N TRP A 114 9.50 2.37 3.35
CA TRP A 114 10.08 1.10 3.78
C TRP A 114 9.63 -0.05 2.88
N LEU A 115 8.34 -0.19 2.62
CA LEU A 115 7.82 -1.30 1.80
C LEU A 115 8.40 -1.28 0.38
N VAL A 116 8.61 -0.09 -0.22
CA VAL A 116 9.32 0.01 -1.51
C VAL A 116 10.74 -0.58 -1.41
N THR A 117 11.50 -0.24 -0.37
CA THR A 117 12.85 -0.81 -0.17
C THR A 117 12.83 -2.33 0.05
N ILE A 118 11.79 -2.85 0.71
CA ILE A 118 11.63 -4.29 0.93
C ILE A 118 11.30 -5.02 -0.39
N ARG A 119 10.39 -4.47 -1.21
CA ARG A 119 10.01 -5.05 -2.51
C ARG A 119 11.15 -5.03 -3.54
N THR A 120 12.02 -4.03 -3.47
CA THR A 120 13.17 -3.89 -4.38
C THR A 120 14.42 -4.62 -3.89
N GLY A 121 14.38 -5.24 -2.70
CA GLY A 121 15.54 -5.88 -2.10
C GLY A 121 16.66 -4.91 -1.69
N ALA A 122 16.36 -3.60 -1.56
CA ALA A 122 17.30 -2.57 -1.12
C ALA A 122 17.49 -2.60 0.41
N TRP A 123 17.99 -3.73 0.94
CA TRP A 123 18.07 -4.03 2.38
C TRP A 123 18.96 -3.07 3.17
N GLU A 124 19.95 -2.45 2.56
CA GLU A 124 20.78 -1.45 3.23
C GLU A 124 20.00 -0.14 3.43
N ARG A 125 19.22 0.28 2.42
CA ARG A 125 18.37 1.47 2.49
C ARG A 125 17.18 1.27 3.44
N CYS A 126 16.72 0.03 3.63
CA CYS A 126 15.57 -0.24 4.50
C CYS A 126 15.84 0.11 5.98
N VAL A 127 17.10 0.08 6.42
CA VAL A 127 17.51 0.35 7.81
C VAL A 127 17.04 1.72 8.30
N VAL A 128 17.20 2.75 7.47
CA VAL A 128 16.78 4.13 7.81
C VAL A 128 15.29 4.19 8.13
N TRP A 129 14.47 3.47 7.37
CA TRP A 129 13.03 3.42 7.58
C TRP A 129 12.65 2.52 8.76
N GLU A 130 13.36 1.41 8.98
CA GLU A 130 13.14 0.52 10.12
C GLU A 130 13.32 1.23 11.45
N GLU A 131 14.31 2.12 11.57
CA GLU A 131 14.51 2.94 12.77
C GLU A 131 13.31 3.84 13.06
N ARG A 132 12.64 4.35 12.01
CA ARG A 132 11.41 5.13 12.15
C ARG A 132 10.24 4.22 12.52
N ILE A 133 10.09 3.10 11.85
CA ILE A 133 9.02 2.12 12.12
C ILE A 133 9.09 1.58 13.54
N LYS A 134 10.28 1.40 14.14
CA LYS A 134 10.41 1.01 15.56
C LYS A 134 9.70 1.99 16.50
N LYS A 135 9.72 3.30 16.18
CA LYS A 135 9.04 4.34 16.97
C LYS A 135 7.51 4.27 16.86
N LEU A 136 6.95 3.55 15.87
CA LEU A 136 5.50 3.29 15.79
C LEU A 136 4.99 2.48 16.97
N GLN A 137 5.82 1.65 17.61
CA GLN A 137 5.40 0.86 18.77
C GLN A 137 4.91 1.74 19.92
N THR A 138 5.45 2.95 20.02
CA THR A 138 5.06 3.96 21.01
C THR A 138 4.06 4.99 20.47
N ALA A 139 3.79 4.99 19.16
CA ALA A 139 2.88 5.95 18.55
C ALA A 139 1.41 5.57 18.82
N LYS A 140 0.64 6.52 19.35
CA LYS A 140 -0.81 6.36 19.51
C LYS A 140 -1.52 6.76 18.23
N ILE A 141 -1.96 5.77 17.46
CA ILE A 141 -2.79 5.97 16.26
C ILE A 141 -4.19 5.50 16.61
N GLU A 142 -5.07 6.45 16.92
CA GLU A 142 -6.40 6.18 17.47
C GLU A 142 -7.40 5.83 16.36
N LYS A 143 -7.35 6.53 15.23
CA LYS A 143 -8.31 6.33 14.13
C LYS A 143 -8.02 5.04 13.37
N HIS A 144 -9.07 4.24 13.19
CA HIS A 144 -8.97 2.91 12.59
C HIS A 144 -8.51 2.94 11.13
N GLU A 145 -8.85 4.00 10.38
CA GLU A 145 -8.49 4.24 8.98
C GLU A 145 -6.97 4.37 8.82
N TYR A 146 -6.37 5.30 9.55
CA TYR A 146 -4.92 5.50 9.54
C TYR A 146 -4.17 4.26 10.02
N LYS A 147 -4.70 3.62 11.07
CA LYS A 147 -4.08 2.41 11.62
C LYS A 147 -4.09 1.26 10.60
N ILE A 148 -5.21 0.97 9.93
CA ILE A 148 -5.28 -0.13 8.98
C ILE A 148 -4.38 0.11 7.75
N MET A 149 -4.28 1.36 7.27
CA MET A 149 -3.40 1.76 6.17
C MET A 149 -1.93 1.43 6.46
N ILE A 150 -1.48 1.63 7.70
CA ILE A 150 -0.14 1.24 8.16
C ILE A 150 -0.01 -0.28 8.28
N LEU A 151 -0.96 -0.92 8.96
CA LEU A 151 -0.85 -2.33 9.30
C LEU A 151 -0.79 -3.25 8.07
N VAL A 152 -1.56 -2.96 7.01
CA VAL A 152 -1.55 -3.78 5.79
C VAL A 152 -0.20 -3.73 5.10
N ARG A 153 0.48 -2.57 5.11
CA ARG A 153 1.80 -2.37 4.50
C ARG A 153 2.90 -3.02 5.34
N LEU A 154 2.82 -2.89 6.67
CA LEU A 154 3.72 -3.58 7.59
C LEU A 154 3.63 -5.09 7.44
N ALA A 155 2.41 -5.63 7.42
CA ALA A 155 2.18 -7.06 7.27
C ALA A 155 2.77 -7.58 5.96
N GLU A 156 2.58 -6.87 4.84
CA GLU A 156 3.18 -7.25 3.56
C GLU A 156 4.71 -7.28 3.62
N GLY A 157 5.35 -6.22 4.11
CA GLY A 157 6.80 -6.17 4.19
C GLY A 157 7.37 -7.26 5.11
N PHE A 158 6.71 -7.53 6.25
CA PHE A 158 7.11 -8.63 7.13
C PHE A 158 6.89 -10.02 6.53
N LEU A 159 5.92 -10.19 5.62
CA LEU A 159 5.75 -11.45 4.88
C LEU A 159 6.89 -11.64 3.88
N ILE A 160 7.30 -10.59 3.16
CA ILE A 160 8.46 -10.63 2.26
C ILE A 160 9.74 -10.94 3.04
N MET A 161 9.95 -10.29 4.19
CA MET A 161 11.08 -10.59 5.09
C MET A 161 11.01 -12.02 5.61
N LEU A 162 9.83 -12.55 5.92
CA LEU A 162 9.66 -13.93 6.38
C LEU A 162 10.15 -14.91 5.31
N VAL A 163 9.79 -14.71 4.04
CA VAL A 163 10.28 -15.54 2.93
C VAL A 163 11.81 -15.51 2.86
N ARG A 164 12.41 -14.32 2.86
CA ARG A 164 13.88 -14.16 2.87
C ARG A 164 14.54 -14.90 4.02
N GLU A 165 14.00 -14.78 5.23
CA GLU A 165 14.60 -15.41 6.41
C GLU A 165 14.38 -16.93 6.43
N ILE A 166 13.32 -17.44 5.79
CA ILE A 166 13.14 -18.88 5.52
C ILE A 166 14.24 -19.38 4.60
N ASP A 167 14.49 -18.70 3.47
CA ASP A 167 15.54 -19.08 2.52
C ASP A 167 16.93 -19.01 3.16
N ASN A 168 17.17 -18.02 4.03
CA ASN A 168 18.41 -17.88 4.82
C ASN A 168 18.47 -18.82 6.04
N ARG A 169 17.43 -19.63 6.29
CA ARG A 169 17.32 -20.56 7.43
C ARG A 169 17.52 -19.91 8.80
N ASN A 170 17.12 -18.65 8.97
CA ASN A 170 17.26 -17.92 10.23
C ASN A 170 16.10 -18.19 11.19
N ILE A 171 16.13 -19.35 11.84
CA ILE A 171 15.03 -19.85 12.68
C ILE A 171 14.58 -18.84 13.75
N LYS A 172 15.52 -18.12 14.39
CA LYS A 172 15.20 -17.13 15.43
C LYS A 172 14.39 -15.95 14.87
N LYS A 173 14.78 -15.41 13.72
CA LYS A 173 14.03 -14.32 13.07
C LYS A 173 12.69 -14.80 12.54
N ILE A 174 12.64 -16.00 11.95
CA ILE A 174 11.39 -16.62 11.46
C ILE A 174 10.34 -16.68 12.59
N GLN A 175 10.72 -17.19 13.77
CA GLN A 175 9.81 -17.28 14.92
C GLN A 175 9.30 -15.90 15.39
N ARG A 176 10.18 -14.89 15.42
CA ARG A 176 9.81 -13.51 15.75
C ARG A 176 8.83 -12.93 14.73
N LEU A 177 9.11 -13.08 13.44
CA LEU A 177 8.24 -12.60 12.36
C LEU A 177 6.87 -13.25 12.39
N HIS A 178 6.78 -14.56 12.63
CA HIS A 178 5.48 -15.24 12.83
C HIS A 178 4.68 -14.64 13.98
N SER A 179 5.35 -14.36 15.10
CA SER A 179 4.71 -13.76 16.27
C SER A 179 4.19 -12.36 15.96
N THR A 180 5.03 -11.52 15.35
CA THR A 180 4.67 -10.16 14.88
C THR A 180 3.49 -10.19 13.92
N LEU A 181 3.52 -11.04 12.89
CA LEU A 181 2.44 -11.16 11.91
C LEU A 181 1.12 -11.59 12.56
N LYS A 182 1.15 -12.49 13.54
CA LYS A 182 -0.05 -12.90 14.28
C LYS A 182 -0.70 -11.72 15.01
N TYR A 183 0.10 -10.86 15.65
CA TYR A 183 -0.40 -9.63 16.28
C TYR A 183 -0.95 -8.64 15.25
N LEU A 184 -0.24 -8.42 14.14
CA LEU A 184 -0.70 -7.54 13.06
C LEU A 184 -2.04 -8.02 12.48
N PHE A 185 -2.19 -9.31 12.18
CA PHE A 185 -3.47 -9.84 11.68
C PHE A 185 -4.61 -9.67 12.68
N LYS A 186 -4.36 -9.81 13.99
CA LYS A 186 -5.37 -9.55 15.02
C LYS A 186 -5.82 -8.08 15.00
N ASP A 187 -4.87 -7.16 14.96
CA ASP A 187 -5.13 -5.72 14.93
C ASP A 187 -5.83 -5.29 13.63
N MET A 188 -5.41 -5.83 12.50
CA MET A 188 -6.04 -5.58 11.20
C MET A 188 -7.50 -6.05 11.19
N ASN A 189 -7.78 -7.24 11.72
CA ASN A 189 -9.13 -7.75 11.83
C ASN A 189 -10.01 -6.91 12.77
N LYS A 190 -9.44 -6.32 13.84
CA LYS A 190 -10.15 -5.35 14.69
C LYS A 190 -10.51 -4.09 13.89
N CYS A 191 -9.55 -3.52 13.14
CA CYS A 191 -9.82 -2.31 12.35
C CYS A 191 -10.83 -2.56 11.22
N CYS A 192 -10.83 -3.74 10.60
CA CYS A 192 -11.80 -4.11 9.57
C CYS A 192 -13.26 -4.18 10.05
N LYS A 193 -13.51 -4.21 11.37
CA LYS A 193 -14.88 -4.08 11.90
C LYS A 193 -15.44 -2.66 11.70
N HIS A 194 -14.56 -1.67 11.61
CA HIS A 194 -14.91 -0.26 11.43
C HIS A 194 -14.66 0.20 9.98
N VAL A 195 -13.64 -0.35 9.33
CA VAL A 195 -13.16 0.07 8.00
C VAL A 195 -13.15 -1.15 7.06
N PRO A 196 -14.33 -1.66 6.65
CA PRO A 196 -14.42 -2.98 6.04
C PRO A 196 -13.91 -3.04 4.59
N ILE A 197 -13.70 -1.90 3.91
CA ILE A 197 -13.10 -1.83 2.57
C ILE A 197 -11.69 -2.44 2.51
N PHE A 198 -10.98 -2.54 3.65
CA PHE A 198 -9.66 -3.19 3.74
C PHE A 198 -9.73 -4.70 3.93
N LYS A 199 -10.92 -5.26 4.20
CA LYS A 199 -11.10 -6.70 4.44
C LYS A 199 -10.53 -7.57 3.32
N PRO A 200 -10.71 -7.25 2.01
CA PRO A 200 -10.13 -8.06 0.96
C PRO A 200 -8.60 -8.05 0.97
N ARG A 201 -7.94 -6.90 1.24
CA ARG A 201 -6.47 -6.83 1.35
C ARG A 201 -5.95 -7.67 2.50
N VAL A 202 -6.62 -7.62 3.66
CA VAL A 202 -6.25 -8.43 4.83
C VAL A 202 -6.37 -9.93 4.52
N LEU A 203 -7.42 -10.33 3.80
CA LEU A 203 -7.59 -11.72 3.37
C LEU A 203 -6.53 -12.17 2.35
N LEU A 204 -6.14 -11.31 1.41
CA LEU A 204 -5.04 -11.58 0.48
C LEU A 204 -3.71 -11.80 1.22
N LEU A 205 -3.36 -10.93 2.17
CA LEU A 205 -2.15 -11.08 2.98
C LEU A 205 -2.21 -12.33 3.87
N SER A 206 -3.38 -12.64 4.42
CA SER A 206 -3.60 -13.87 5.17
C SER A 206 -3.43 -15.12 4.29
N ALA A 207 -3.92 -15.07 3.05
CA ALA A 207 -3.76 -16.16 2.10
C ALA A 207 -2.28 -16.42 1.83
N TYR A 208 -1.52 -15.36 1.55
CA TYR A 208 -0.09 -15.44 1.31
C TYR A 208 0.68 -15.98 2.53
N TYR A 209 0.32 -15.54 3.73
CA TYR A 209 0.88 -16.09 4.97
C TYR A 209 0.68 -17.60 5.11
N TYR A 210 -0.54 -18.10 4.85
CA TYR A 210 -0.81 -19.54 4.88
C TYR A 210 -0.05 -20.29 3.79
N PHE A 211 0.10 -19.68 2.61
CA PHE A 211 0.83 -20.27 1.50
C PHE A 211 2.32 -20.46 1.83
N ILE A 212 2.98 -19.43 2.37
CA ILE A 212 4.38 -19.50 2.84
C ILE A 212 4.57 -20.62 3.87
N LYS A 213 3.57 -20.85 4.72
CA LYS A 213 3.59 -21.92 5.74
C LYS A 213 3.32 -23.33 5.17
N GLY A 214 3.06 -23.47 3.88
CA GLY A 214 2.72 -24.74 3.22
C GLY A 214 1.26 -25.17 3.38
N ASP A 215 0.40 -24.36 4.01
CA ASP A 215 -1.04 -24.65 4.18
C ASP A 215 -1.82 -24.17 2.95
N LYS A 216 -1.64 -24.87 1.82
CA LYS A 216 -2.22 -24.49 0.52
C LYS A 216 -3.74 -24.41 0.57
N ILE A 217 -4.40 -25.32 1.29
CA ILE A 217 -5.87 -25.35 1.39
C ILE A 217 -6.38 -24.06 2.06
N ARG A 218 -5.81 -23.68 3.22
CA ARG A 218 -6.21 -22.41 3.86
C ARG A 218 -5.82 -21.20 3.03
N ALA A 219 -4.68 -21.23 2.36
CA ALA A 219 -4.26 -20.16 1.46
C ALA A 219 -5.29 -19.89 0.36
N TYR A 220 -5.67 -20.92 -0.41
CA TYR A 220 -6.67 -20.77 -1.47
C TYR A 220 -8.06 -20.42 -0.93
N ASN A 221 -8.46 -20.96 0.22
CA ASN A 221 -9.72 -20.57 0.87
C ASN A 221 -9.73 -19.08 1.26
N SER A 222 -8.63 -18.56 1.81
CA SER A 222 -8.50 -17.13 2.11
C SER A 222 -8.45 -16.27 0.84
N LEU A 223 -7.79 -16.75 -0.22
CA LEU A 223 -7.70 -16.06 -1.51
C LEU A 223 -9.06 -15.95 -2.20
N ASN A 224 -9.87 -17.02 -2.17
CA ASN A 224 -11.23 -17.02 -2.71
C ASN A 224 -12.13 -16.05 -1.96
N LYS A 225 -12.07 -16.05 -0.62
CA LYS A 225 -12.77 -15.05 0.20
C LYS A 225 -12.30 -13.63 -0.12
N ALA A 226 -11.01 -13.41 -0.33
CA ALA A 226 -10.50 -12.10 -0.75
C ALA A 226 -11.14 -11.66 -2.07
N SER A 227 -11.31 -12.57 -3.03
CA SER A 227 -11.97 -12.30 -4.31
C SER A 227 -13.45 -11.97 -4.12
N GLU A 228 -14.19 -12.76 -3.34
CA GLU A 228 -15.61 -12.52 -3.03
C GLU A 228 -15.82 -11.13 -2.42
N TRP A 229 -15.05 -10.80 -1.37
CA TRP A 229 -15.14 -9.49 -0.73
C TRP A 229 -14.67 -8.35 -1.63
N SER A 230 -13.71 -8.59 -2.51
CA SER A 230 -13.30 -7.59 -3.51
C SER A 230 -14.44 -7.29 -4.50
N LYS A 231 -15.23 -8.30 -4.89
CA LYS A 231 -16.42 -8.08 -5.73
C LYS A 231 -17.51 -7.31 -5.00
N ILE A 232 -17.77 -7.64 -3.72
CA ILE A 232 -18.77 -6.93 -2.88
C ILE A 232 -18.43 -5.43 -2.76
N TYR A 233 -17.16 -5.09 -2.60
CA TYR A 233 -16.70 -3.71 -2.47
C TYR A 233 -16.23 -3.06 -3.78
N SER A 234 -16.52 -3.68 -4.94
CA SER A 234 -16.06 -3.20 -6.26
C SER A 234 -14.56 -2.86 -6.31
N HIS A 235 -13.73 -3.62 -5.60
CA HIS A 235 -12.30 -3.36 -5.45
C HIS A 235 -11.50 -3.94 -6.63
N GLY A 236 -11.65 -3.32 -7.81
CA GLY A 236 -11.02 -3.73 -9.08
C GLY A 236 -9.52 -3.97 -8.97
N THR A 237 -8.80 -3.02 -8.34
CA THR A 237 -7.35 -3.16 -8.09
C THR A 237 -7.01 -4.47 -7.36
N LEU A 238 -7.77 -4.88 -6.34
CA LEU A 238 -7.47 -6.10 -5.60
C LEU A 238 -7.84 -7.38 -6.35
N LEU A 239 -8.85 -7.34 -7.22
CA LEU A 239 -9.16 -8.49 -8.08
C LEU A 239 -7.96 -8.82 -8.97
N ILE A 240 -7.32 -7.82 -9.58
CA ILE A 240 -6.12 -8.02 -10.40
C ILE A 240 -4.97 -8.57 -9.56
N TRP A 241 -4.75 -8.03 -8.36
CA TRP A 241 -3.74 -8.57 -7.43
C TRP A 241 -4.00 -10.03 -7.05
N ILE A 242 -5.26 -10.41 -6.84
CA ILE A 242 -5.66 -11.77 -6.46
C ILE A 242 -5.42 -12.74 -7.61
N GLU A 243 -5.78 -12.38 -8.83
CA GLU A 243 -5.51 -13.20 -10.02
C GLU A 243 -4.00 -13.33 -10.27
N HIS A 244 -3.24 -12.24 -10.23
CA HIS A 244 -1.78 -12.27 -10.35
C HIS A 244 -1.14 -13.19 -9.33
N THR A 245 -1.58 -13.11 -8.06
CA THR A 245 -1.11 -13.99 -6.98
C THR A 245 -1.46 -15.45 -7.26
N ARG A 246 -2.67 -15.72 -7.76
CA ARG A 246 -3.13 -17.06 -8.11
C ARG A 246 -2.30 -17.66 -9.23
N ASP A 247 -2.03 -16.88 -10.27
CA ASP A 247 -1.24 -17.33 -11.43
C ASP A 247 0.20 -17.60 -11.03
N HIS A 248 0.78 -16.75 -10.17
CA HIS A 248 2.12 -17.00 -9.62
C HIS A 248 2.16 -18.31 -8.81
N TRP A 249 1.18 -18.53 -7.93
CA TRP A 249 1.10 -19.77 -7.12
C TRP A 249 0.77 -21.03 -7.93
N ARG A 250 0.37 -20.89 -9.19
CA ARG A 250 0.11 -22.00 -10.12
C ARG A 250 1.25 -22.22 -11.11
N GLY A 251 2.25 -21.33 -11.15
CA GLY A 251 3.29 -21.34 -12.17
C GLY A 251 2.80 -20.91 -13.56
N THR A 252 1.63 -20.24 -13.64
CA THR A 252 1.02 -19.79 -14.90
C THR A 252 1.19 -18.29 -15.14
N LEU A 253 1.82 -17.56 -14.21
CA LEU A 253 2.13 -16.15 -14.39
C LEU A 253 3.10 -15.98 -15.57
N ASN A 254 2.85 -15.00 -16.42
CA ASN A 254 3.79 -14.62 -17.47
C ASN A 254 5.15 -14.24 -16.82
N PRO A 255 6.26 -14.91 -17.18
CA PRO A 255 7.56 -14.66 -16.56
C PRO A 255 8.02 -13.19 -16.64
N LYS A 256 7.60 -12.47 -17.68
CA LYS A 256 7.90 -11.03 -17.82
C LYS A 256 7.30 -10.19 -16.70
N LEU A 257 6.21 -10.63 -16.09
CA LEU A 257 5.50 -9.92 -15.01
C LEU A 257 6.09 -10.18 -13.63
N GLU A 258 6.97 -11.18 -13.49
CA GLU A 258 7.52 -11.57 -12.19
C GLU A 258 8.33 -10.42 -11.55
N HIS A 259 9.21 -9.80 -12.34
CA HIS A 259 10.07 -8.70 -11.91
C HIS A 259 9.65 -7.32 -12.44
N TYR A 260 8.63 -7.25 -13.30
CA TYR A 260 8.23 -6.02 -14.01
C TYR A 260 8.03 -4.82 -13.09
N TRP A 261 7.35 -5.01 -11.95
CA TRP A 261 7.14 -3.91 -11.00
C TRP A 261 8.45 -3.36 -10.44
N ALA A 262 9.41 -4.23 -10.11
CA ALA A 262 10.69 -3.84 -9.52
C ALA A 262 11.62 -3.18 -10.55
N GLU A 263 11.53 -3.58 -11.82
CA GLU A 263 12.30 -3.01 -12.93
C GLU A 263 11.86 -1.58 -13.30
N HIS A 264 10.65 -1.16 -12.92
CA HIS A 264 10.06 0.12 -13.30
C HIS A 264 9.89 1.11 -12.14
N ILE A 265 10.79 1.05 -11.15
CA ILE A 265 10.77 1.92 -9.96
C ILE A 265 11.72 3.11 -10.04
N GLU A 266 12.79 2.98 -10.83
CA GLU A 266 13.83 3.99 -10.97
C GLU A 266 13.38 5.12 -11.89
N ALA A 267 13.88 6.33 -11.64
CA ALA A 267 13.36 7.57 -12.23
C ALA A 267 13.46 7.63 -13.77
N ASP A 268 14.36 6.85 -14.36
CA ASP A 268 14.59 6.74 -15.80
C ASP A 268 13.74 5.66 -16.49
N ASN A 269 13.04 4.82 -15.73
CA ASN A 269 12.23 3.72 -16.25
C ASN A 269 10.87 3.57 -15.53
N VAL A 270 10.26 4.67 -15.09
CA VAL A 270 8.96 4.60 -14.41
C VAL A 270 7.80 4.32 -15.36
N LEU A 271 6.80 3.59 -14.88
CA LEU A 271 5.48 3.56 -15.52
C LEU A 271 4.73 4.84 -15.14
N ASP A 272 4.65 5.81 -16.03
CA ASP A 272 4.00 7.09 -15.72
C ASP A 272 2.48 6.94 -15.59
N TYR A 273 1.90 7.43 -14.49
CA TYR A 273 0.45 7.39 -14.28
C TYR A 273 -0.35 8.07 -15.41
N ARG A 274 0.25 8.99 -16.17
CA ARG A 274 -0.37 9.67 -17.33
C ARG A 274 -0.60 8.72 -18.49
N ASP A 275 0.20 7.67 -18.60
CA ASP A 275 0.06 6.64 -19.64
C ASP A 275 -0.94 5.55 -19.24
N PHE A 276 -1.46 5.59 -18.02
CA PHE A 276 -2.48 4.66 -17.55
C PHE A 276 -3.84 4.99 -18.16
N ASP A 277 -4.38 4.01 -18.89
CA ASP A 277 -5.66 4.12 -19.59
C ASP A 277 -6.36 2.75 -19.67
N LEU A 278 -7.38 2.56 -18.84
CA LEU A 278 -8.20 1.35 -18.80
C LEU A 278 -8.96 1.11 -20.11
N GLU A 279 -9.40 2.17 -20.79
CA GLU A 279 -10.16 2.06 -22.04
C GLU A 279 -9.27 1.57 -23.19
N LYS A 280 -7.97 1.88 -23.12
CA LYS A 280 -6.94 1.32 -24.03
C LYS A 280 -6.42 -0.05 -23.58
N GLY A 281 -7.08 -0.71 -22.64
CA GLY A 281 -6.73 -2.05 -22.17
C GLY A 281 -5.47 -2.12 -21.29
N LYS A 282 -4.94 -0.98 -20.81
CA LYS A 282 -3.85 -1.00 -19.83
C LYS A 282 -4.39 -1.49 -18.50
N GLN A 283 -3.64 -2.37 -17.85
CA GLN A 283 -3.91 -2.82 -16.49
C GLN A 283 -2.83 -2.32 -15.54
N ILE A 284 -3.14 -2.37 -14.26
CA ILE A 284 -2.14 -2.19 -13.21
C ILE A 284 -1.11 -3.33 -13.28
N VAL A 285 0.07 -3.07 -12.72
CA VAL A 285 1.14 -4.07 -12.57
C VAL A 285 1.28 -4.40 -11.08
N PRO A 286 0.75 -5.53 -10.61
CA PRO A 286 0.99 -5.99 -9.25
C PRO A 286 2.46 -6.34 -9.03
N TYR A 287 2.96 -6.10 -7.82
CA TYR A 287 4.23 -6.67 -7.40
C TYR A 287 4.05 -8.17 -7.12
N THR A 288 4.90 -8.99 -7.72
CA THR A 288 4.91 -10.44 -7.47
C THR A 288 5.49 -10.72 -6.09
N LEU A 289 4.64 -11.16 -5.17
CA LEU A 289 5.07 -11.55 -3.83
C LEU A 289 5.95 -12.81 -3.90
N PRO A 290 7.18 -12.80 -3.35
CA PRO A 290 8.13 -13.89 -3.52
C PRO A 290 7.66 -15.16 -2.82
N LEU A 291 8.13 -16.33 -3.26
CA LEU A 291 7.89 -17.60 -2.60
C LEU A 291 9.21 -18.17 -2.07
N PRO A 292 9.21 -18.90 -0.93
CA PRO A 292 10.38 -19.65 -0.51
C PRO A 292 10.87 -20.59 -1.61
N ASN A 293 12.18 -20.72 -1.77
CA ASN A 293 12.78 -21.51 -2.85
C ASN A 293 12.28 -22.97 -2.88
N ASP A 294 12.05 -23.56 -1.69
CA ASP A 294 11.54 -24.93 -1.54
C ASP A 294 10.09 -25.10 -2.07
N LEU A 295 9.32 -24.02 -2.20
CA LEU A 295 7.99 -24.05 -2.81
C LEU A 295 8.04 -23.88 -4.33
N LEU A 296 9.04 -23.19 -4.86
CA LEU A 296 9.23 -22.99 -6.30
C LEU A 296 9.65 -24.29 -7.02
N GLN A 297 10.43 -25.15 -6.35
CA GLN A 297 10.86 -26.45 -6.91
C GLN A 297 9.73 -27.48 -7.11
N LYS A 298 8.48 -27.15 -6.75
CA LYS A 298 7.31 -28.02 -6.85
C LYS A 298 6.39 -27.67 -8.02
N PHE A 299 6.83 -26.78 -8.91
CA PHE A 299 6.13 -26.38 -10.14
C PHE A 299 6.92 -26.83 -11.36
#